data_AF-D8RUH3-F1
#
_entry.id   AF-D8RUH3-F1
#
_cell.length_a   1.000
_cell.length_b   1.000
_cell.length_c   1.000
_cell.angle_alpha   90.00
_cell.angle_beta   90.00
_cell.angle_gamma   90.00
#
_symmetry.space_group_name_H-M   'P 1'
#
loop_
_entity.id
_entity.type
_entity.pdbx_description
1 polymer ?
#
loop_
_entity_poly.entity_id
_entity_poly.type
_entity_poly.pdbx_seq_one_letter_code
_entity_poly.pdbx_strand_id
1 'polypeptide(L)'
;YRLACSAALLRELDALVARHPSTMSLEGIQADASDGYKAEIRVVTVADSVQASSFDDRVRIFLNFGQHGRELITSEVALRLLRILSREDKSASKKHIDRILSRAVFKIVPMENVNGRQTVENGSLCERRNGRGVDTNRNWKVNWGVKEKDYDPTEEFPGTAPFSEPETRILRDIALRFKPHLWVNVHSGMQALFMPYDHKNATPGYQAAARMSFLLQTLNALHCNGNCTVGSGGGAVGYFAHGTATDYMYDVLKVPSAFTFEIYGDVHANRDDCFRMFNP
;
A
#
# COMPACT_ATOMS: atom_id res chain seq x y z
N TYR A 1 8.71 14.87 -14.70
CA TYR A 1 7.47 15.06 -13.94
C TYR A 1 7.86 15.57 -12.56
N ARG A 2 7.24 16.64 -12.03
CA ARG A 2 7.43 17.00 -10.61
C ARG A 2 6.37 16.26 -9.81
N LEU A 3 6.76 15.57 -8.75
CA LEU A 3 5.82 14.94 -7.82
C LEU A 3 4.89 16.01 -7.23
N ALA A 4 3.59 15.73 -7.16
CA ALA A 4 2.62 16.67 -6.61
C ALA A 4 2.75 16.70 -5.08
N CYS A 5 2.45 17.85 -4.47
CA CYS A 5 2.24 17.86 -3.01
C CYS A 5 0.94 17.13 -2.66
N SER A 6 0.85 16.64 -1.43
CA SER A 6 -0.27 15.88 -0.88
C SER A 6 -1.59 16.61 -1.08
N ALA A 7 -1.62 17.91 -0.79
CA ALA A 7 -2.81 18.74 -0.98
C ALA A 7 -3.27 18.82 -2.45
N ALA A 8 -2.34 18.89 -3.40
CA ALA A 8 -2.68 18.91 -4.82
C ALA A 8 -3.18 17.53 -5.30
N LEU A 9 -2.53 16.45 -4.86
CA LEU A 9 -2.92 15.08 -5.18
C LEU A 9 -4.33 14.77 -4.64
N LEU A 10 -4.62 15.13 -3.40
CA LEU A 10 -5.93 14.91 -2.78
C LEU A 10 -7.03 15.75 -3.45
N ARG A 11 -6.74 17.01 -3.84
CA ARG A 11 -7.70 17.81 -4.62
C ARG A 11 -8.00 17.20 -6.00
N GLU A 12 -6.97 16.69 -6.67
CA GLU A 12 -7.16 16.02 -7.96
C GLU A 12 -7.92 14.70 -7.80
N LEU A 13 -7.72 13.98 -6.69
CA LEU A 13 -8.51 12.80 -6.33
C LEU A 13 -10.00 13.14 -6.20
N ASP A 14 -10.32 14.17 -5.42
CA ASP A 14 -11.70 14.65 -5.23
C ASP A 14 -12.32 15.04 -6.59
N ALA A 15 -11.58 15.79 -7.40
CA ALA A 15 -12.02 16.22 -8.73
C ALA A 15 -12.23 15.06 -9.70
N LEU A 16 -11.34 14.05 -9.67
CA LEU A 16 -11.47 12.85 -10.49
C LEU A 16 -12.74 12.09 -10.14
N VAL A 17 -12.98 11.82 -8.85
CA VAL A 17 -14.18 11.08 -8.42
C VAL A 17 -15.46 11.86 -8.77
N ALA A 18 -15.45 13.18 -8.60
CA ALA A 18 -16.60 14.04 -8.96
C ALA A 18 -16.97 13.98 -10.46
N ARG A 19 -16.00 13.72 -11.35
CA ARG A 19 -16.24 13.53 -12.79
C ARG A 19 -16.78 12.14 -13.14
N HIS A 20 -16.63 11.15 -12.25
CA HIS A 20 -16.99 9.75 -12.49
C HIS A 20 -17.94 9.15 -11.43
N PRO A 21 -19.04 9.83 -11.04
CA PRO A 21 -19.85 9.45 -9.87
C PRO A 21 -20.59 8.11 -10.03
N SER A 22 -20.74 7.59 -11.24
CA SER A 22 -21.34 6.27 -11.49
C SER A 22 -20.38 5.10 -11.28
N THR A 23 -19.07 5.33 -11.45
CA THR A 23 -18.05 4.26 -11.40
C THR A 23 -17.03 4.46 -10.28
N MET A 24 -17.05 5.61 -9.62
CA MET A 24 -16.18 5.93 -8.49
C MET A 24 -16.96 6.58 -7.35
N SER A 25 -16.63 6.19 -6.12
CA SER A 25 -17.07 6.87 -4.90
C SER A 25 -15.88 7.09 -3.98
N LEU A 26 -15.90 8.17 -3.20
CA LEU A 26 -14.85 8.54 -2.27
C LEU A 26 -15.40 8.61 -0.85
N GLU A 27 -14.68 8.01 0.09
CA GLU A 27 -14.93 8.08 1.53
C GLU A 27 -13.70 8.69 2.22
N GLY A 28 -13.93 9.64 3.13
CA GLY A 28 -12.91 10.10 4.08
C GLY A 28 -13.15 9.44 5.42
N ILE A 29 -12.20 8.63 5.88
CA ILE A 29 -12.30 7.94 7.17
C ILE A 29 -11.33 8.59 8.14
N GLN A 30 -11.84 9.05 9.27
CA GLN A 30 -11.05 9.66 10.34
C GLN A 30 -10.99 8.73 11.55
N ALA A 31 -9.85 8.73 12.22
CA ALA A 31 -9.70 8.07 13.51
C ALA A 31 -8.72 8.85 14.40
N ASP A 32 -8.99 8.79 15.71
CA ASP A 32 -8.24 9.47 16.74
C ASP A 32 -7.55 8.44 17.65
N ALA A 33 -6.30 8.68 18.02
CA ALA A 33 -5.62 7.98 19.10
C ALA A 33 -6.02 8.58 20.46
N SER A 34 -5.77 7.83 21.54
CA SER A 34 -6.17 8.22 22.91
C SER A 34 -5.52 9.51 23.40
N ASP A 35 -4.37 9.87 22.84
CA ASP A 35 -3.60 11.08 23.14
C ASP A 35 -3.95 12.27 22.22
N GLY A 36 -4.96 12.12 21.36
CA GLY A 36 -5.45 13.17 20.48
C GLY A 36 -4.78 13.25 19.10
N TYR A 37 -3.81 12.38 18.80
CA TYR A 37 -3.26 12.27 17.44
C TYR A 37 -4.33 11.77 16.46
N LYS A 38 -4.44 12.38 15.28
CA LYS A 38 -5.51 12.09 14.31
C LYS A 38 -4.94 11.71 12.96
N ALA A 39 -5.64 10.81 12.27
CA ALA A 39 -5.41 10.56 10.86
C ALA A 39 -6.71 10.59 10.08
N GLU A 40 -6.63 11.08 8.84
CA GLU A 40 -7.69 10.98 7.84
C GLU A 40 -7.14 10.21 6.63
N ILE A 41 -7.87 9.20 6.18
CA ILE A 41 -7.52 8.41 5.00
C ILE A 41 -8.66 8.49 3.99
N ARG A 42 -8.30 8.81 2.75
CA ARG A 42 -9.19 8.84 1.59
C ARG A 42 -9.21 7.48 0.91
N VAL A 43 -10.41 6.92 0.74
CA VAL A 43 -10.62 5.60 0.13
C VAL A 43 -11.50 5.77 -1.11
N VAL A 44 -10.96 5.44 -2.28
CA VAL A 44 -11.75 5.39 -3.51
C VAL A 44 -12.25 3.98 -3.74
N THR A 45 -13.55 3.81 -3.91
CA THR A 45 -14.14 2.57 -4.44
C THR A 45 -14.36 2.74 -5.94
N VAL A 46 -13.90 1.77 -6.74
CA VAL A 46 -14.05 1.76 -8.20
C VAL A 46 -14.73 0.47 -8.65
N ALA A 47 -15.83 0.60 -9.39
CA ALA A 47 -16.63 -0.51 -9.91
C ALA A 47 -17.28 -0.15 -11.25
N ASP A 48 -17.93 -1.11 -11.90
CA ASP A 48 -18.80 -0.84 -13.04
C ASP A 48 -20.06 -0.03 -12.65
N SER A 49 -20.56 -0.22 -11.42
CA SER A 49 -21.46 0.70 -10.73
C SER A 49 -21.19 0.71 -9.23
N VAL A 50 -20.93 1.90 -8.67
CA VAL A 50 -20.70 2.06 -7.22
C VAL A 50 -22.01 2.15 -6.42
N GLN A 51 -23.15 2.21 -7.10
CA GLN A 51 -24.50 2.18 -6.49
C GLN A 51 -25.01 0.75 -6.26
N ALA A 52 -24.23 -0.28 -6.59
CA ALA A 52 -24.58 -1.67 -6.33
C ALA A 52 -24.86 -1.90 -4.83
N SER A 53 -25.88 -2.71 -4.52
CA SER A 53 -26.25 -3.02 -3.15
C SER A 53 -25.22 -3.86 -2.40
N SER A 54 -24.41 -4.64 -3.13
CA SER A 54 -23.28 -5.40 -2.59
C SER A 54 -22.25 -5.70 -3.69
N PHE A 55 -21.08 -6.19 -3.29
CA PHE A 55 -20.02 -6.67 -4.20
C PHE A 55 -19.60 -8.12 -3.88
N ASP A 56 -20.51 -8.92 -3.34
CA ASP A 56 -20.20 -10.27 -2.83
C ASP A 56 -19.88 -11.26 -3.96
N ASP A 57 -20.46 -11.04 -5.15
CA ASP A 57 -20.23 -11.80 -6.38
C ASP A 57 -18.97 -11.36 -7.15
N ARG A 58 -18.31 -10.27 -6.71
CA ARG A 58 -17.15 -9.70 -7.38
C ARG A 58 -15.84 -10.10 -6.71
N VAL A 59 -14.77 -10.11 -7.49
CA VAL A 59 -13.41 -10.15 -6.96
C VAL A 59 -13.09 -8.81 -6.28
N ARG A 60 -13.06 -8.81 -4.94
CA ARG A 60 -12.68 -7.66 -4.13
C ARG A 60 -11.15 -7.49 -4.08
N ILE A 61 -10.66 -6.39 -4.62
CA ILE A 61 -9.23 -6.02 -4.68
C ILE A 61 -9.01 -4.79 -3.80
N PHE A 62 -8.08 -4.88 -2.85
CA PHE A 62 -7.74 -3.77 -1.98
C PHE A 62 -6.28 -3.34 -2.19
N LEU A 63 -6.04 -2.07 -2.52
CA LEU A 63 -4.71 -1.54 -2.75
C LEU A 63 -4.48 -0.35 -1.83
N ASN A 64 -3.36 -0.32 -1.12
CA ASN A 64 -2.94 0.86 -0.35
C ASN A 64 -1.54 1.32 -0.77
N PHE A 65 -1.36 2.64 -0.73
CA PHE A 65 -0.18 3.35 -1.19
C PHE A 65 0.19 4.43 -0.17
N GLY A 66 1.43 4.91 -0.20
CA GLY A 66 1.87 6.02 0.64
C GLY A 66 1.82 5.69 2.13
N GLN A 67 2.17 4.47 2.52
CA GLN A 67 2.27 4.08 3.93
C GLN A 67 3.49 4.72 4.61
N HIS A 68 4.62 4.80 3.91
CA HIS A 68 5.78 5.54 4.38
C HIS A 68 5.84 6.94 3.77
N GLY A 69 6.19 7.93 4.60
CA GLY A 69 6.15 9.36 4.23
C GLY A 69 7.00 9.69 3.00
N ARG A 70 8.22 9.14 2.92
CA ARG A 70 9.23 9.43 1.87
C ARG A 70 9.00 8.74 0.52
N GLU A 71 8.05 7.81 0.44
CA GLU A 71 7.78 6.99 -0.74
C GLU A 71 6.74 7.67 -1.65
N LEU A 72 7.02 8.92 -2.06
CA LEU A 72 6.05 9.82 -2.69
C LEU A 72 5.49 9.27 -4.00
N ILE A 73 6.32 8.55 -4.77
CA ILE A 73 5.97 7.94 -6.05
C ILE A 73 4.77 6.99 -5.95
N THR A 74 4.59 6.32 -4.82
CA THR A 74 3.52 5.33 -4.63
C THR A 74 2.14 6.01 -4.75
N SER A 75 1.95 7.18 -4.16
CA SER A 75 0.69 7.94 -4.26
C SER A 75 0.44 8.47 -5.68
N GLU A 76 1.49 8.86 -6.41
CA GLU A 76 1.34 9.27 -7.82
C GLU A 76 0.89 8.09 -8.70
N VAL A 77 1.45 6.90 -8.46
CA VAL A 77 1.01 5.67 -9.13
C VAL A 77 -0.44 5.35 -8.80
N ALA A 78 -0.87 5.54 -7.55
CA ALA A 78 -2.26 5.37 -7.17
C ALA A 78 -3.20 6.31 -7.95
N LEU A 79 -2.85 7.59 -8.06
CA LEU A 79 -3.63 8.56 -8.83
C LEU A 79 -3.67 8.20 -10.32
N ARG A 80 -2.53 7.78 -10.90
CA ARG A 80 -2.48 7.34 -12.30
C ARG A 80 -3.31 6.07 -12.52
N LEU A 81 -3.27 5.11 -11.60
CA LEU A 81 -4.10 3.91 -11.65
C LEU A 81 -5.59 4.29 -11.65
N LEU A 82 -6.00 5.22 -10.79
CA LEU A 82 -7.38 5.72 -10.79
C LEU A 82 -7.75 6.36 -12.13
N ARG A 83 -6.87 7.18 -12.73
CA ARG A 83 -7.10 7.74 -14.08
C ARG A 83 -7.22 6.69 -15.17
N ILE A 84 -6.47 5.60 -15.09
CA ILE A 84 -6.60 4.46 -16.01
C ILE A 84 -7.95 3.77 -15.81
N LEU A 85 -8.35 3.52 -14.56
CA LEU A 85 -9.62 2.87 -14.23
C LEU A 85 -10.83 3.75 -14.58
N SER A 86 -10.72 5.08 -14.51
CA SER A 86 -11.75 6.03 -14.99
C SER A 86 -11.78 6.17 -16.51
N ARG A 87 -10.80 5.59 -17.22
CA ARG A 87 -10.55 5.74 -18.66
C ARG A 87 -10.19 7.16 -19.10
N GLU A 88 -9.79 8.04 -18.16
CA GLU A 88 -9.19 9.34 -18.50
C GLU A 88 -7.76 9.19 -19.03
N ASP A 89 -6.99 8.26 -18.46
CA ASP A 89 -5.69 7.86 -18.99
C ASP A 89 -5.89 6.73 -20.04
N LYS A 90 -5.47 7.00 -21.28
CA LYS A 90 -5.64 6.11 -22.43
C LYS A 90 -4.54 5.05 -22.55
N SER A 91 -3.69 4.90 -21.53
CA SER A 91 -2.65 3.86 -21.47
C SER A 91 -3.22 2.43 -21.52
N ALA A 92 -4.50 2.24 -21.22
CA ALA A 92 -5.22 0.98 -21.38
C ALA A 92 -6.51 1.15 -22.20
N SER A 93 -6.89 0.12 -22.96
CA SER A 93 -8.12 0.17 -23.75
C SER A 93 -9.37 0.15 -22.87
N LYS A 94 -10.38 0.96 -23.20
CA LYS A 94 -11.66 1.02 -22.49
C LYS A 94 -12.31 -0.36 -22.34
N LYS A 95 -12.37 -1.16 -23.41
CA LYS A 95 -12.93 -2.52 -23.39
C LYS A 95 -12.21 -3.43 -22.38
N HIS A 96 -10.90 -3.27 -22.21
CA HIS A 96 -10.14 -4.04 -21.24
C HIS A 96 -10.51 -3.66 -19.80
N ILE A 97 -10.61 -2.34 -19.52
CA ILE A 97 -11.02 -1.83 -18.21
C ILE A 97 -12.46 -2.26 -17.88
N ASP A 98 -13.39 -2.15 -18.84
CA ASP A 98 -14.78 -2.55 -18.66
C ASP A 98 -14.90 -4.05 -18.31
N ARG A 99 -14.08 -4.91 -18.95
CA ARG A 99 -14.01 -6.34 -18.64
C ARG A 99 -13.43 -6.64 -17.25
N ILE A 100 -12.52 -5.81 -16.75
CA ILE A 100 -12.00 -5.94 -15.39
C ILE A 100 -13.08 -5.54 -14.39
N LEU A 101 -13.69 -4.35 -14.56
CA LEU A 101 -14.69 -3.83 -13.63
C LEU A 101 -16.01 -4.62 -13.67
N SER A 102 -16.28 -5.37 -14.75
CA SER A 102 -17.41 -6.31 -14.76
C SER A 102 -17.18 -7.56 -13.91
N ARG A 103 -16.00 -7.76 -13.31
CA ARG A 103 -15.69 -8.93 -12.47
C ARG A 103 -15.06 -8.56 -11.14
N ALA A 104 -14.59 -7.33 -10.98
CA ALA A 104 -13.85 -6.89 -9.81
C ALA A 104 -14.33 -5.53 -9.33
N VAL A 105 -14.23 -5.33 -8.01
CA VAL A 105 -14.35 -4.04 -7.35
C VAL A 105 -13.02 -3.71 -6.68
N PHE A 106 -12.59 -2.47 -6.82
CA PHE A 106 -11.36 -1.98 -6.21
C PHE A 106 -11.72 -1.09 -5.03
N LYS A 107 -11.04 -1.27 -3.90
CA LYS A 107 -10.82 -0.22 -2.91
C LYS A 107 -9.37 0.22 -3.03
N ILE A 108 -9.15 1.52 -3.15
CA ILE A 108 -7.82 2.10 -3.33
C ILE A 108 -7.64 3.18 -2.27
N VAL A 109 -6.61 3.05 -1.45
CA VAL A 109 -6.11 4.08 -0.53
C VAL A 109 -4.91 4.74 -1.19
N PRO A 110 -5.04 5.93 -1.79
CA PRO A 110 -3.94 6.55 -2.53
C PRO A 110 -2.81 7.07 -1.64
N MET A 111 -3.12 7.33 -0.37
CA MET A 111 -2.19 7.86 0.62
C MET A 111 -2.68 7.45 2.01
N GLU A 112 -2.01 6.49 2.63
CA GLU A 112 -2.31 6.02 3.98
C GLU A 112 -1.79 6.98 5.05
N ASN A 113 -0.57 7.50 4.87
CA ASN A 113 0.13 8.30 5.88
C ASN A 113 0.27 9.76 5.42
N VAL A 114 -0.86 10.48 5.44
CA VAL A 114 -0.90 11.92 5.06
C VAL A 114 0.00 12.76 5.98
N ASN A 115 0.01 12.46 7.27
CA ASN A 115 0.79 13.22 8.26
C ASN A 115 2.31 13.07 8.03
N GLY A 116 2.79 11.86 7.78
CA GLY A 116 4.20 11.61 7.44
C GLY A 116 4.58 12.21 6.09
N ARG A 117 3.68 12.14 5.10
CA ARG A 117 3.85 12.82 3.81
C ARG A 117 4.03 14.34 3.98
N GLN A 118 3.26 14.98 4.85
CA GLN A 118 3.42 16.41 5.14
C GLN A 118 4.77 16.74 5.77
N THR A 119 5.28 15.89 6.68
CA THR A 119 6.63 16.05 7.24
C THR A 119 7.70 16.03 6.16
N VAL A 120 7.60 15.12 5.19
CA VAL A 120 8.52 15.06 4.04
C VAL A 120 8.41 16.30 3.15
N GLU A 121 7.19 16.75 2.87
CA GLU A 121 6.93 17.96 2.07
C GLU A 121 7.45 19.24 2.73
N ASN A 122 7.61 19.22 4.06
CA ASN A 122 8.19 20.31 4.85
C ASN A 122 9.72 20.23 4.95
N GLY A 123 10.37 19.29 4.27
CA GLY A 123 11.83 19.23 4.09
C GLY A 123 12.52 18.05 4.78
N SER A 124 11.82 17.25 5.57
CA SER A 124 12.36 16.03 6.18
C SER A 124 12.33 14.86 5.19
N LEU A 125 13.11 14.94 4.12
CA LEU A 125 13.04 14.03 2.96
C LEU A 125 13.25 12.54 3.27
N CYS A 126 13.89 12.23 4.39
CA CYS A 126 14.12 10.87 4.85
C CYS A 126 13.03 10.33 5.79
N GLU A 127 12.03 11.13 6.18
CA GLU A 127 11.03 10.66 7.14
C GLU A 127 10.16 9.54 6.54
N ARG A 128 10.32 8.35 7.14
CA ARG A 128 9.57 7.15 6.79
C ARG A 128 8.25 7.07 7.54
N ARG A 129 8.24 7.48 8.79
CA ARG A 129 7.20 7.16 9.77
C ARG A 129 6.00 8.11 9.64
N ASN A 130 4.99 7.96 10.48
CA ASN A 130 3.89 8.91 10.52
C ASN A 130 4.28 10.23 11.19
N GLY A 131 3.35 11.19 11.23
CA GLY A 131 3.59 12.53 11.78
C GLY A 131 3.88 12.59 13.28
N ARG A 132 4.01 11.45 13.97
CA ARG A 132 4.50 11.36 15.35
C ARG A 132 5.62 10.33 15.55
N GLY A 133 6.25 9.88 14.47
CA GLY A 133 7.43 9.03 14.53
C GLY A 133 7.18 7.54 14.77
N VAL A 134 5.99 7.02 14.40
CA VAL A 134 5.70 5.58 14.41
C VAL A 134 5.74 5.01 12.99
N ASP A 135 6.46 3.90 12.79
CA ASP A 135 6.39 3.13 11.55
C ASP A 135 5.06 2.36 11.51
N THR A 136 4.16 2.80 10.64
CA THR A 136 2.84 2.19 10.45
C THR A 136 2.93 0.76 9.91
N ASN A 137 4.04 0.37 9.28
CA ASN A 137 4.32 -1.00 8.86
C ASN A 137 5.15 -1.81 9.88
N ARG A 138 5.20 -1.34 11.14
CA ARG A 138 5.63 -2.12 12.32
C ARG A 138 4.55 -2.17 13.41
N ASN A 139 3.41 -1.53 13.18
CA ASN A 139 2.36 -1.29 14.17
C ASN A 139 1.22 -2.34 14.15
N TRP A 140 1.37 -3.47 13.46
CA TRP A 140 0.31 -4.49 13.33
C TRP A 140 0.44 -5.60 14.38
N LYS A 141 -0.69 -6.16 14.83
CA LYS A 141 -0.73 -7.22 15.87
C LYS A 141 -0.33 -8.61 15.33
N VAL A 142 0.86 -8.72 14.75
CA VAL A 142 1.47 -9.97 14.30
C VAL A 142 2.96 -9.93 14.62
N ASN A 143 3.42 -10.78 15.54
CA ASN A 143 4.79 -10.75 16.05
C ASN A 143 5.30 -9.34 16.46
N TRP A 144 4.39 -8.49 16.93
CA TRP A 144 4.65 -7.08 17.19
C TRP A 144 5.71 -6.85 18.28
N GLY A 145 6.53 -5.83 18.10
CA GLY A 145 7.48 -5.34 19.11
C GLY A 145 8.77 -6.15 19.22
N VAL A 146 8.95 -7.20 18.42
CA VAL A 146 10.23 -7.89 18.27
C VAL A 146 11.22 -6.96 17.57
N LYS A 147 12.44 -6.89 18.11
CA LYS A 147 13.53 -6.04 17.60
C LYS A 147 14.66 -6.94 17.15
N GLU A 148 15.02 -6.85 15.88
CA GLU A 148 16.18 -7.54 15.33
C GLU A 148 17.48 -6.86 15.75
N LYS A 149 18.62 -7.50 15.49
CA LYS A 149 19.95 -6.99 15.85
C LYS A 149 20.25 -5.63 15.19
N ASP A 150 19.71 -5.41 14.00
CA ASP A 150 19.84 -4.21 13.18
C ASP A 150 18.68 -3.21 13.38
N TYR A 151 17.84 -3.40 14.40
CA TYR A 151 16.71 -2.51 14.70
C TYR A 151 17.14 -1.04 14.83
N ASP A 152 16.50 -0.17 14.05
CA ASP A 152 16.68 1.28 14.12
C ASP A 152 15.39 1.96 14.63
N PRO A 153 15.36 2.53 15.85
CA PRO A 153 14.17 3.22 16.36
C PRO A 153 13.82 4.50 15.59
N THR A 154 14.74 5.06 14.81
CA THR A 154 14.48 6.24 13.98
C THR A 154 13.74 5.89 12.68
N GLU A 155 13.69 4.62 12.32
CA GLU A 155 13.01 4.12 11.12
C GLU A 155 11.87 3.17 11.46
N GLU A 156 12.04 2.32 12.48
CA GLU A 156 11.23 1.12 12.72
C GLU A 156 10.46 1.15 14.05
N PHE A 157 10.34 2.31 14.71
CA PHE A 157 9.62 2.39 15.98
C PHE A 157 8.17 1.89 15.81
N PRO A 158 7.76 0.79 16.49
CA PRO A 158 6.51 0.10 16.19
C PRO A 158 5.30 0.71 16.88
N GLY A 159 5.46 1.84 17.58
CA GLY A 159 4.46 2.44 18.45
C GLY A 159 4.50 1.87 19.86
N THR A 160 3.54 2.29 20.70
CA THR A 160 3.46 1.90 22.12
C THR A 160 2.70 0.60 22.35
N ALA A 161 1.87 0.21 21.39
CA ALA A 161 1.10 -1.03 21.37
C ALA A 161 0.75 -1.38 19.92
N PRO A 162 0.42 -2.64 19.59
CA PRO A 162 -0.10 -2.95 18.27
C PRO A 162 -1.41 -2.19 18.04
N PHE A 163 -1.55 -1.60 16.86
CA PHE A 163 -2.66 -0.72 16.47
C PHE A 163 -2.79 0.54 17.33
N SER A 164 -1.68 1.04 17.89
CA SER A 164 -1.67 2.36 18.55
C SER A 164 -1.96 3.50 17.56
N GLU A 165 -1.66 3.30 16.27
CA GLU A 165 -1.83 4.34 15.26
C GLU A 165 -3.27 4.35 14.68
N PRO A 166 -3.88 5.52 14.47
CA PRO A 166 -5.16 5.63 13.78
C PRO A 166 -5.08 5.13 12.33
N GLU A 167 -3.96 5.36 11.61
CA GLU A 167 -3.77 4.91 10.24
C GLU A 167 -3.93 3.39 10.10
N THR A 168 -3.21 2.62 10.92
CA THR A 168 -3.25 1.15 10.88
C THR A 168 -4.62 0.60 11.29
N ARG A 169 -5.30 1.25 12.26
CA ARG A 169 -6.68 0.89 12.63
C ARG A 169 -7.65 1.10 11.48
N ILE A 170 -7.56 2.23 10.78
CA ILE A 170 -8.43 2.50 9.61
C ILE A 170 -8.22 1.43 8.54
N LEU A 171 -6.97 1.13 8.16
CA LEU A 171 -6.66 0.12 7.14
C LEU A 171 -7.15 -1.27 7.54
N ARG A 172 -6.92 -1.67 8.80
CA ARG A 172 -7.44 -2.92 9.37
C ARG A 172 -8.96 -3.01 9.26
N ASP A 173 -9.66 -1.94 9.62
CA ASP A 173 -11.13 -1.91 9.66
C ASP A 173 -11.75 -1.87 8.25
N ILE A 174 -11.06 -1.26 7.28
CA ILE A 174 -11.42 -1.38 5.85
C ILE A 174 -11.29 -2.85 5.42
N ALA A 175 -10.16 -3.49 5.69
CA ALA A 175 -9.91 -4.88 5.27
C ALA A 175 -10.87 -5.87 5.94
N LEU A 176 -11.16 -5.70 7.23
CA LEU A 176 -12.14 -6.51 7.96
C LEU A 176 -13.55 -6.43 7.36
N ARG A 177 -14.00 -5.23 6.99
CA ARG A 177 -15.32 -5.02 6.39
C ARG A 177 -15.37 -5.48 4.93
N PHE A 178 -14.33 -5.14 4.16
CA PHE A 178 -14.30 -5.39 2.72
C PHE A 178 -13.92 -6.84 2.37
N LYS A 179 -13.21 -7.56 3.25
CA LYS A 179 -12.80 -8.96 3.07
C LYS A 179 -12.17 -9.20 1.68
N PRO A 180 -11.06 -8.53 1.35
CA PRO A 180 -10.49 -8.62 0.02
C PRO A 180 -10.05 -10.05 -0.32
N HIS A 181 -10.15 -10.42 -1.59
CA HIS A 181 -9.54 -11.65 -2.11
C HIS A 181 -8.06 -11.44 -2.45
N LEU A 182 -7.71 -10.20 -2.83
CA LEU A 182 -6.36 -9.77 -3.14
C LEU A 182 -6.09 -8.43 -2.47
N TRP A 183 -4.95 -8.33 -1.80
CA TRP A 183 -4.45 -7.08 -1.23
C TRP A 183 -3.00 -6.82 -1.62
N VAL A 184 -2.68 -5.56 -1.91
CA VAL A 184 -1.32 -5.12 -2.22
C VAL A 184 -1.02 -3.83 -1.46
N ASN A 185 0.09 -3.85 -0.73
CA ASN A 185 0.73 -2.68 -0.17
C ASN A 185 1.87 -2.23 -1.07
N VAL A 186 1.83 -0.99 -1.54
CA VAL A 186 2.78 -0.49 -2.53
C VAL A 186 3.75 0.49 -1.88
N HIS A 187 5.03 0.17 -2.03
CA HIS A 187 6.19 0.83 -1.44
C HIS A 187 7.23 1.21 -2.50
N SER A 188 8.26 1.94 -2.08
CA SER A 188 9.48 2.15 -2.85
C SER A 188 10.72 2.08 -1.94
N GLY A 189 11.90 2.06 -2.55
CA GLY A 189 13.21 1.85 -1.92
C GLY A 189 13.99 0.72 -2.60
N MET A 190 13.31 -0.15 -3.36
CA MET A 190 13.91 -1.18 -4.20
C MET A 190 12.96 -1.60 -5.34
N GLN A 191 13.37 -2.58 -6.15
CA GLN A 191 12.51 -3.22 -7.14
C GLN A 191 12.24 -4.67 -6.75
N ALA A 192 11.08 -4.93 -6.15
CA ALA A 192 10.74 -6.24 -5.64
C ALA A 192 9.24 -6.50 -5.52
N LEU A 193 8.90 -7.78 -5.54
CA LEU A 193 7.54 -8.27 -5.42
C LEU A 193 7.52 -9.36 -4.35
N PHE A 194 6.95 -9.05 -3.19
CA PHE A 194 6.92 -9.96 -2.05
C PHE A 194 5.54 -10.53 -1.79
N MET A 195 5.56 -11.74 -1.24
CA MET A 195 4.47 -12.35 -0.50
C MET A 195 4.92 -12.53 0.96
N PRO A 196 4.04 -12.95 1.88
CA PRO A 196 4.45 -13.34 3.22
C PRO A 196 5.56 -14.43 3.20
N TYR A 197 6.32 -14.61 4.28
CA TYR A 197 6.29 -13.79 5.49
C TYR A 197 7.38 -12.73 5.52
N ASP A 198 7.12 -11.61 6.20
CA ASP A 198 8.11 -10.57 6.45
C ASP A 198 8.90 -10.85 7.74
N HIS A 199 8.25 -11.35 8.78
CA HIS A 199 8.87 -11.60 10.11
C HIS A 199 9.76 -12.85 10.19
N LYS A 200 9.83 -13.65 9.12
CA LYS A 200 10.60 -14.91 9.12
C LYS A 200 10.96 -15.34 7.70
N ASN A 201 12.05 -16.11 7.59
CA ASN A 201 12.43 -16.76 6.35
C ASN A 201 11.57 -18.01 6.08
N ALA A 202 10.31 -17.80 5.74
CA ALA A 202 9.39 -18.85 5.34
C ALA A 202 8.35 -18.32 4.37
N THR A 203 7.81 -19.23 3.56
CA THR A 203 6.65 -18.95 2.71
C THR A 203 5.37 -19.51 3.35
N PRO A 204 4.20 -19.02 2.91
CA PRO A 204 2.91 -19.62 3.17
C PRO A 204 2.83 -21.11 2.83
N GLY A 205 1.77 -21.78 3.28
CA GLY A 205 1.52 -23.18 2.94
C GLY A 205 1.56 -23.42 1.42
N TYR A 206 2.00 -24.62 1.01
CA TYR A 206 2.35 -24.95 -0.38
C TYR A 206 1.38 -24.42 -1.45
N GLN A 207 0.07 -24.62 -1.27
CA GLN A 207 -0.94 -24.17 -2.25
C GLN A 207 -1.03 -22.64 -2.34
N ALA A 208 -0.99 -21.94 -1.22
CA ALA A 208 -1.04 -20.48 -1.18
C ALA A 208 0.24 -19.89 -1.77
N ALA A 209 1.40 -20.41 -1.39
CA ALA A 209 2.69 -20.01 -1.94
C ALA A 209 2.75 -20.23 -3.45
N ALA A 210 2.30 -21.37 -3.97
CA ALA A 210 2.28 -21.65 -5.40
C ALA A 210 1.43 -20.64 -6.18
N ARG A 211 0.22 -20.31 -5.69
CA ARG A 211 -0.65 -19.30 -6.32
C ARG A 211 -0.01 -17.92 -6.33
N MET A 212 0.50 -17.49 -5.18
CA MET A 212 1.12 -16.16 -5.05
C MET A 212 2.38 -16.05 -5.89
N SER A 213 3.28 -17.03 -5.81
CA SER A 213 4.50 -17.08 -6.62
C SER A 213 4.21 -17.08 -8.12
N PHE A 214 3.17 -17.77 -8.58
CA PHE A 214 2.76 -17.71 -9.99
C PHE A 214 2.42 -16.28 -10.43
N LEU A 215 1.66 -15.54 -9.63
CA LEU A 215 1.32 -14.14 -9.92
C LEU A 215 2.57 -13.25 -9.92
N LEU A 216 3.42 -13.38 -8.90
CA LEU A 216 4.63 -12.56 -8.76
C LEU A 216 5.63 -12.80 -9.90
N GLN A 217 5.87 -14.07 -10.27
CA GLN A 217 6.78 -14.42 -11.37
C GLN A 217 6.24 -13.94 -12.72
N THR A 218 4.92 -14.03 -12.93
CA THR A 218 4.28 -13.49 -14.14
C THR A 218 4.47 -11.98 -14.25
N LEU A 219 4.26 -11.24 -13.15
CA LEU A 219 4.48 -9.79 -13.12
C LEU A 219 5.97 -9.43 -13.31
N ASN A 220 6.88 -10.17 -12.69
CA ASN A 220 8.32 -9.99 -12.85
C ASN A 220 8.75 -10.13 -14.32
N ALA A 221 8.26 -11.17 -15.01
CA ALA A 221 8.53 -11.38 -16.42
C ALA A 221 7.94 -10.28 -17.33
N LEU A 222 6.71 -9.85 -17.06
CA LEU A 222 6.00 -8.88 -17.91
C LEU A 222 6.45 -7.42 -17.70
N HIS A 223 6.86 -7.06 -16.49
CA HIS A 223 7.03 -5.65 -16.11
C HIS A 223 8.41 -5.32 -15.52
N CYS A 224 9.18 -6.32 -15.09
CA CYS A 224 10.53 -6.11 -14.57
C CYS A 224 11.63 -6.75 -15.42
N ASN A 225 11.30 -7.36 -16.56
CA ASN A 225 12.24 -8.16 -17.37
C ASN A 225 12.97 -9.26 -16.57
N GLY A 226 12.33 -9.79 -15.53
CA GLY A 226 12.92 -10.78 -14.63
C GLY A 226 13.83 -10.20 -13.53
N ASN A 227 14.02 -8.88 -13.46
CA ASN A 227 14.98 -8.24 -12.55
C ASN A 227 14.41 -7.90 -11.17
N CYS A 228 13.10 -7.99 -10.95
CA CYS A 228 12.56 -7.77 -9.61
C CYS A 228 12.94 -8.93 -8.69
N THR A 229 13.31 -8.62 -7.45
CA THR A 229 13.44 -9.64 -6.40
C THR A 229 12.05 -10.22 -6.09
N VAL A 230 11.90 -11.55 -6.08
CA VAL A 230 10.63 -12.23 -5.84
C VAL A 230 10.75 -13.27 -4.74
N GLY A 231 9.84 -13.26 -3.77
CA GLY A 231 9.80 -14.28 -2.72
C GLY A 231 9.00 -13.87 -1.47
N SER A 232 9.21 -14.58 -0.36
CA SER A 232 8.79 -14.11 0.96
C SER A 232 9.61 -12.89 1.38
N GLY A 233 9.01 -11.86 1.96
CA GLY A 233 9.72 -10.64 2.38
C GLY A 233 10.98 -10.92 3.20
N GLY A 234 10.84 -11.65 4.32
CA GLY A 234 11.95 -12.00 5.21
C GLY A 234 12.96 -12.98 4.62
N GLY A 235 12.57 -13.75 3.60
CA GLY A 235 13.48 -14.66 2.90
C GLY A 235 14.23 -14.04 1.72
N ALA A 236 13.64 -13.02 1.09
CA ALA A 236 14.14 -12.45 -0.15
C ALA A 236 15.00 -11.20 0.04
N VAL A 237 14.74 -10.39 1.08
CA VAL A 237 15.46 -9.12 1.32
C VAL A 237 16.63 -9.29 2.29
N GLY A 238 16.62 -10.35 3.11
CA GLY A 238 17.73 -10.67 4.01
C GLY A 238 17.66 -10.03 5.41
N TYR A 239 16.56 -9.36 5.76
CA TYR A 239 16.23 -8.93 7.12
C TYR A 239 14.77 -9.27 7.45
N PHE A 240 14.41 -9.27 8.74
CA PHE A 240 13.05 -9.57 9.19
C PHE A 240 12.32 -8.30 9.63
N ALA A 241 11.10 -8.13 9.14
CA ALA A 241 10.23 -7.05 9.56
C ALA A 241 9.07 -7.61 10.39
N HIS A 242 8.91 -7.07 11.60
CA HIS A 242 7.93 -7.52 12.59
C HIS A 242 6.75 -6.56 12.67
N GLY A 243 5.55 -7.06 12.94
CA GLY A 243 4.37 -6.20 13.04
C GLY A 243 3.95 -5.56 11.71
N THR A 244 4.14 -6.26 10.59
CA THR A 244 3.82 -5.74 9.25
C THR A 244 2.35 -5.94 8.86
N ALA A 245 1.88 -5.08 7.96
CA ALA A 245 0.56 -5.19 7.37
C ALA A 245 0.40 -6.51 6.59
N THR A 246 1.41 -6.91 5.83
CA THR A 246 1.36 -8.08 4.93
C THR A 246 1.18 -9.38 5.70
N ASP A 247 1.94 -9.55 6.78
CA ASP A 247 1.79 -10.72 7.63
C ASP A 247 0.43 -10.73 8.34
N TYR A 248 -0.08 -9.59 8.78
CA TYR A 248 -1.39 -9.51 9.43
C TYR A 248 -2.54 -9.79 8.45
N MET A 249 -2.48 -9.22 7.24
CA MET A 249 -3.46 -9.45 6.17
C MET A 249 -3.56 -10.94 5.83
N TYR A 250 -2.43 -11.63 5.75
CA TYR A 250 -2.39 -13.05 5.46
C TYR A 250 -2.78 -13.92 6.67
N ASP A 251 -2.06 -13.81 7.79
CA ASP A 251 -2.22 -14.73 8.92
C ASP A 251 -3.44 -14.46 9.77
N VAL A 252 -3.87 -13.22 9.91
CA VAL A 252 -4.99 -12.86 10.81
C VAL A 252 -6.26 -12.65 10.01
N LEU A 253 -6.23 -11.82 8.96
CA LEU A 253 -7.43 -11.55 8.14
C LEU A 253 -7.71 -12.63 7.08
N LYS A 254 -6.78 -13.57 6.88
CA LYS A 254 -6.92 -14.68 5.93
C LYS A 254 -7.19 -14.20 4.50
N VAL A 255 -6.61 -13.06 4.11
CA VAL A 255 -6.64 -12.59 2.73
C VAL A 255 -5.93 -13.63 1.85
N PRO A 256 -6.62 -14.21 0.84
CA PRO A 256 -6.06 -15.31 0.04
C PRO A 256 -4.76 -14.98 -0.70
N SER A 257 -4.55 -13.71 -1.03
CA SER A 257 -3.33 -13.23 -1.67
C SER A 257 -2.99 -11.84 -1.16
N ALA A 258 -1.97 -11.75 -0.31
CA ALA A 258 -1.46 -10.52 0.27
C ALA A 258 -0.04 -10.28 -0.24
N PHE A 259 0.28 -9.05 -0.64
CA PHE A 259 1.55 -8.73 -1.27
C PHE A 259 2.11 -7.38 -0.80
N THR A 260 3.43 -7.28 -0.82
CA THR A 260 4.18 -6.03 -0.70
C THR A 260 4.90 -5.81 -2.04
N PHE A 261 4.62 -4.71 -2.73
CA PHE A 261 5.32 -4.36 -3.98
C PHE A 261 6.21 -3.16 -3.78
N GLU A 262 7.50 -3.33 -4.02
CA GLU A 262 8.52 -2.28 -4.07
C GLU A 262 8.73 -1.88 -5.53
N ILE A 263 8.25 -0.71 -5.93
CA ILE A 263 8.07 -0.37 -7.35
C ILE A 263 9.21 0.45 -7.96
N TYR A 264 10.10 0.98 -7.13
CA TYR A 264 11.20 1.85 -7.53
C TYR A 264 12.26 1.87 -6.44
N GLY A 265 13.54 1.87 -6.82
CA GLY A 265 14.62 2.18 -5.89
C GLY A 265 15.91 2.49 -6.65
N ASP A 266 16.53 3.63 -6.35
CA ASP A 266 17.84 3.96 -6.89
C ASP A 266 18.95 3.48 -5.95
N VAL A 267 19.49 2.29 -6.25
CA VAL A 267 20.60 1.68 -5.50
C VAL A 267 21.93 2.43 -5.64
N HIS A 268 22.03 3.40 -6.54
CA HIS A 268 23.20 4.25 -6.76
C HIS A 268 23.08 5.63 -6.11
N ALA A 269 21.93 5.96 -5.52
CA ALA A 269 21.78 7.19 -4.77
C ALA A 269 22.66 7.17 -3.50
N ASN A 270 23.13 8.35 -3.08
CA ASN A 270 23.80 8.48 -1.80
C ASN A 270 22.80 8.15 -0.68
N ARG A 271 23.27 7.56 0.43
CA ARG A 271 22.44 7.25 1.61
C ARG A 271 21.74 8.49 2.18
N ASP A 272 22.31 9.67 1.99
CA ASP A 272 21.72 10.93 2.45
C ASP A 272 20.71 11.52 1.44
N ASP A 273 20.62 10.99 0.22
CA ASP A 273 19.68 11.41 -0.83
C ASP A 273 18.43 10.53 -0.84
N CYS A 274 17.68 10.59 0.26
CA CYS A 274 16.44 9.82 0.41
C CYS A 274 15.40 10.15 -0.66
N PHE A 275 15.37 11.37 -1.18
CA PHE A 275 14.42 11.67 -2.24
C PHE A 275 14.69 10.80 -3.46
N ARG A 276 15.94 10.79 -3.96
CA ARG A 276 16.33 9.98 -5.12
C ARG A 276 16.27 8.48 -4.86
N MET A 277 16.60 8.02 -3.66
CA MET A 277 16.51 6.60 -3.32
C MET A 277 15.10 6.05 -3.51
N PHE A 278 14.09 6.84 -3.14
CA PHE A 278 12.70 6.38 -3.07
C PHE A 278 11.82 6.92 -4.20
N ASN A 279 12.30 7.88 -5.00
CA ASN A 279 11.51 8.58 -6.01
C ASN A 279 12.30 8.87 -7.32
N PRO A 280 11.69 8.63 -8.51
CA PRO A 280 12.31 8.85 -9.82
C PRO A 280 12.37 10.32 -10.27
#